data_AF-A0A133V201-F1
#
_entry.id   AF-A0A133V201-F1
#
_cell.length_a   1.000
_cell.length_b   1.000
_cell.length_c   1.000
_cell.angle_alpha   90.00
_cell.angle_beta   90.00
_cell.angle_gamma   90.00
#
_symmetry.space_group_name_H-M   'P 1'
#
loop_
_entity.id
_entity.type
_entity.pdbx_description
1 polymer ?
#
loop_
_entity_poly.entity_id
_entity_poly.type
_entity_poly.pdbx_seq_one_letter_code
_entity_poly.pdbx_strand_id
1 'polypeptide(L)' 'MSCYFRWMEDKLAKAGIDVKKENREEIDRAIHSVTGVDYKNCSAVLKKGKEMIAENEENFVVKLEKALNE' A
#
# COMPACT_ATOMS: atom_id res chain seq x y z
N MET A 1 -0.37 10.95 10.20
CA MET A 1 0.70 11.11 9.19
C MET A 1 1.27 9.73 8.94
N SER A 2 0.82 9.06 7.87
CA SER A 2 1.21 7.69 7.54
C SER A 2 2.54 7.73 6.76
N CYS A 3 3.64 7.48 7.48
CA CYS A 3 5.02 7.68 7.03
C CYS A 3 5.43 6.87 5.78
N TYR A 4 4.62 5.92 5.33
CA TYR A 4 4.90 5.07 4.18
C TYR A 4 4.29 5.58 2.87
N PHE A 5 3.27 6.45 2.91
CA PHE A 5 2.66 6.95 1.67
C PHE A 5 3.66 7.64 0.79
N ARG A 6 4.57 8.43 1.35
CA ARG A 6 5.60 9.15 0.59
C ARG A 6 6.60 8.23 -0.11
N TRP A 7 6.81 7.02 0.42
CA TRP A 7 7.68 6.02 -0.20
C TRP A 7 6.92 5.17 -1.22
N MET A 8 5.64 4.89 -0.96
CA MET A 8 4.79 4.11 -1.86
C MET A 8 4.11 4.97 -2.94
N GLU A 9 4.15 6.30 -2.86
CA GLU A 9 3.45 7.21 -3.79
C GLU A 9 3.84 6.94 -5.25
N ASP A 10 5.13 6.74 -5.51
CA ASP A 10 5.65 6.38 -6.85
C ASP A 10 5.08 5.03 -7.34
N LYS A 11 4.98 4.04 -6.45
CA LYS A 11 4.49 2.70 -6.78
C LYS A 11 2.97 2.66 -6.93
N LEU A 12 2.26 3.40 -6.08
CA LEU A 12 0.82 3.58 -6.16
C LEU A 12 0.47 4.34 -7.45
N ALA A 13 1.22 5.37 -7.81
CA ALA A 13 1.04 6.07 -9.08
C ALA A 13 1.27 5.14 -10.29
N LYS A 14 2.26 4.24 -10.24
CA LYS A 14 2.45 3.18 -11.26
C LYS A 14 1.28 2.20 -11.35
N ALA A 15 0.61 1.96 -10.24
CA ALA A 15 -0.62 1.17 -10.17
C ALA A 15 -1.87 1.95 -10.64
N GLY A 16 -1.72 3.21 -11.08
CA GLY A 16 -2.86 4.08 -11.41
C GLY A 16 -3.61 4.60 -10.17
N ILE A 17 -3.07 4.41 -8.97
CA ILE A 17 -3.66 4.84 -7.70
C ILE A 17 -3.10 6.20 -7.32
N ASP A 18 -3.90 7.24 -7.49
CA ASP A 18 -3.55 8.59 -7.06
C ASP A 18 -3.89 8.78 -5.57
N VAL A 19 -2.87 9.05 -4.75
CA VAL A 19 -3.03 9.21 -3.29
C VAL A 19 -3.63 10.58 -2.97
N LYS A 20 -4.96 10.66 -3.03
CA LYS A 20 -5.70 11.86 -2.64
C LYS A 20 -5.96 11.90 -1.13
N LYS A 21 -6.28 13.09 -0.60
CA LYS A 21 -6.66 13.25 0.80
C LYS A 21 -7.92 12.45 1.15
N GLU A 22 -8.79 12.29 0.18
CA GLU A 22 -10.10 11.65 0.26
C GLU A 22 -9.96 10.12 0.29
N ASN A 23 -9.13 9.56 -0.60
CA ASN A 23 -8.94 8.11 -0.72
C ASN A 23 -7.85 7.55 0.20
N ARG A 24 -7.17 8.42 0.96
CA ARG A 24 -6.02 8.04 1.80
C ARG A 24 -6.37 6.98 2.83
N GLU A 25 -7.54 7.08 3.47
CA GLU A 25 -7.99 6.08 4.43
C GLU A 25 -8.31 4.72 3.81
N GLU A 26 -8.84 4.74 2.59
CA GLU A 26 -9.17 3.53 1.84
C GLU A 26 -7.89 2.81 1.41
N ILE A 27 -6.93 3.55 0.87
CA ILE A 27 -5.61 3.03 0.50
C ILE A 27 -4.87 2.51 1.74
N ASP A 28 -4.96 3.20 2.87
CA ASP A 28 -4.36 2.77 4.13
C ASP A 28 -4.95 1.42 4.58
N ARG A 29 -6.28 1.28 4.57
CA ARG A 29 -6.97 0.01 4.86
C ARG A 29 -6.60 -1.10 3.87
N ALA A 30 -6.56 -0.81 2.58
CA ALA A 30 -6.18 -1.75 1.54
C ALA A 30 -4.74 -2.25 1.75
N ILE A 31 -3.79 -1.35 2.03
CA ILE A 31 -2.40 -1.71 2.31
C ILE A 31 -2.31 -2.59 3.57
N HIS A 32 -3.04 -2.25 4.64
CA HIS A 32 -3.09 -3.06 5.86
C HIS A 32 -3.67 -4.46 5.60
N SER A 33 -4.71 -4.55 4.78
CA SER A 33 -5.32 -5.82 4.33
C SER A 33 -4.35 -6.66 3.50
N VAL A 34 -3.70 -6.06 2.50
CA VAL A 34 -2.74 -6.72 1.59
C VAL A 34 -1.49 -7.20 2.34
N THR A 35 -0.98 -6.41 3.27
CA THR A 35 0.20 -6.78 4.07
C THR A 35 -0.15 -7.73 5.21
N GLY A 36 -1.45 -7.88 5.55
CA GLY A 36 -1.92 -8.67 6.68
C GLY A 36 -1.27 -8.21 7.99
N VAL A 37 -1.09 -6.90 8.16
CA VAL A 37 -0.49 -6.30 9.35
C VAL A 37 -1.55 -5.47 10.04
N ASP A 38 -1.64 -5.62 11.35
CA ASP A 38 -2.57 -4.87 12.20
C ASP A 38 -2.44 -3.35 12.00
N TYR A 39 -3.57 -2.64 11.97
CA TYR A 39 -3.68 -1.19 11.71
C TYR A 39 -2.72 -0.34 12.56
N LYS A 40 -2.41 -0.80 13.77
CA LYS A 40 -1.53 -0.10 14.72
C LYS A 40 -0.04 -0.17 14.39
N ASN A 41 0.37 -0.90 13.35
CA ASN A 41 1.78 -1.23 13.08
C ASN A 41 2.28 -0.77 11.71
N CYS A 42 2.20 0.54 11.44
CA CYS A 42 2.66 1.16 10.18
C CYS A 42 4.13 0.83 9.81
N SER A 43 5.02 0.67 10.80
CA SER A 43 6.42 0.30 10.53
C SER A 43 6.55 -1.12 9.98
N ALA A 44 5.71 -2.04 10.45
CA ALA A 44 5.69 -3.42 9.97
C ALA A 44 5.05 -3.51 8.58
N VAL A 45 4.02 -2.71 8.30
CA VAL A 45 3.45 -2.54 6.96
C VAL A 45 4.51 -2.10 5.97
N LEU A 46 5.26 -1.05 6.29
CA LEU A 46 6.31 -0.54 5.40
C LEU A 46 7.41 -1.59 5.16
N LYS A 47 7.80 -2.33 6.20
CA LYS A 47 8.81 -3.38 6.08
C LYS A 47 8.33 -4.52 5.18
N LYS A 48 7.12 -5.05 5.42
CA LYS A 48 6.52 -6.08 4.57
C LYS A 48 6.30 -5.59 3.15
N GLY A 49 5.80 -4.36 2.97
CA GLY A 49 5.60 -3.77 1.65
C GLY A 49 6.93 -3.66 0.89
N LYS A 50 8.01 -3.27 1.56
CA LYS A 50 9.37 -3.29 0.98
C LYS A 50 9.82 -4.69 0.60
N GLU A 51 9.63 -5.68 1.46
CA GLU A 51 9.98 -7.08 1.17
C GLU A 51 9.19 -7.61 -0.03
N MET A 52 7.87 -7.35 -0.08
CA MET A 52 7.01 -7.75 -1.19
C MET A 52 7.38 -7.06 -2.49
N ILE A 53 7.71 -5.77 -2.47
CA ILE A 53 8.14 -5.02 -3.66
C ILE A 53 9.53 -5.49 -4.12
N ALA A 54 10.45 -5.77 -3.19
CA ALA A 54 11.78 -6.27 -3.51
C ALA A 54 11.74 -7.70 -4.09
N GLU A 55 10.78 -8.50 -3.66
CA GLU A 55 10.57 -9.86 -4.17
C GLU A 55 9.78 -9.86 -5.49
N ASN A 56 8.69 -9.10 -5.58
CA ASN A 56 7.82 -8.99 -6.76
C ASN A 56 6.98 -7.68 -6.72
N GLU A 57 7.50 -6.61 -7.34
CA GLU A 57 6.81 -5.32 -7.49
C GLU A 57 5.44 -5.46 -8.14
N GLU A 58 5.33 -6.23 -9.23
CA GLU A 58 4.08 -6.41 -9.98
C GLU A 58 2.99 -7.09 -9.15
N ASN A 59 3.35 -8.12 -8.39
CA ASN A 59 2.39 -8.83 -7.52
C ASN A 59 1.86 -7.92 -6.40
N PHE A 60 2.70 -7.03 -5.87
CA PHE A 60 2.27 -6.06 -4.86
C PHE A 60 1.28 -5.05 -5.46
N VAL A 61 1.57 -4.54 -6.66
CA VAL A 61 0.68 -3.63 -7.40
C VAL A 61 -0.68 -4.30 -7.69
N VAL A 62 -0.69 -5.53 -8.22
CA VAL A 62 -1.93 -6.26 -8.53
C VAL A 62 -2.77 -6.53 -7.28
N LYS A 63 -2.14 -6.83 -6.14
CA LYS A 63 -2.86 -7.03 -4.87
C LYS A 63 -3.48 -5.74 -4.35
N LEU A 64 -2.79 -4.61 -4.47
CA LEU A 64 -3.32 -3.31 -4.09
C LEU A 64 -4.47 -2.87 -5.00
N GLU A 65 -4.34 -3.07 -6.30
CA GLU A 65 -5.41 -2.78 -7.25
C GLU A 65 -6.67 -3.59 -6.93
N LYS A 66 -6.53 -4.90 -6.68
CA LYS A 66 -7.66 -5.74 -6.27
C LYS A 66 -8.30 -5.29 -4.97
N ALA A 67 -7.50 -4.95 -3.96
CA ALA A 67 -8.00 -4.52 -2.66
C ALA A 67 -8.72 -3.15 -2.68
N LEU A 68 -8.54 -2.36 -3.74
CA LEU A 68 -9.24 -1.09 -3.95
C LEU A 68 -10.45 -1.19 -4.87
N ASN A 69 -10.60 -2.30 -5.60
CA ASN A 69 -11.67 -2.53 -6.56
C ASN A 69 -12.72 -3.54 -6.06
N GLU A 70 -12.63 -3.95 -4.79
CA GLU A 70 -13.51 -4.89 -4.08
C GLU A 70 -14.27 -4.17 -2.97
#